data_AF-A0AAP5YCW1-F1
#
_entry.id   AF-A0AAP5YCW1-F1
#
_cell.length_a   1.000
_cell.length_b   1.000
_cell.length_c   1.000
_cell.angle_alpha   90.00
_cell.angle_beta   90.00
_cell.angle_gamma   90.00
#
_symmetry.space_group_name_H-M   'P 1'
#
loop_
_entity.id
_entity.type
_entity.pdbx_description
1 polymer ?
#
loop_
_entity_poly.entity_id
_entity_poly.type
_entity_poly.pdbx_seq_one_letter_code
_entity_poly.pdbx_strand_id
1 'polypeptide(L)'
;MPCIIDINHDVSKNKESQWVSLCGKHLWFSNDPHKSIENAKLSGKPICKTCRKIAGIPMSSRRKPEVEAPFKIYTVGAGEIKERIAIKETDTGFRTQGGDLQYKNQRLDAGLWKNIGGDASKLVTTRELEQARSLAKHQITMLKEYVSKLPELITSLETKLSKYED
;
A
#
# COMPACT_ATOMS: atom_id res chain seq x y z
N MET A 1 27.91 4.13 9.18
CA MET A 1 28.24 5.04 10.30
C MET A 1 27.95 4.33 11.62
N PRO A 2 28.82 4.44 12.64
CA PRO A 2 28.60 3.80 13.95
C PRO A 2 27.45 4.46 14.74
N CYS A 3 26.94 3.74 15.75
CA CYS A 3 26.09 4.31 16.80
C CYS A 3 26.82 5.45 17.54
N ILE A 4 26.11 6.48 18.02
CA ILE A 4 26.71 7.46 18.95
C ILE A 4 26.43 6.99 20.37
N ILE A 5 27.50 6.60 21.04
CA ILE A 5 27.52 6.20 22.44
C ILE A 5 28.21 7.34 23.20
N ASP A 6 27.56 7.86 24.24
CA ASP A 6 28.24 8.78 25.16
C ASP A 6 29.12 7.97 26.12
N ILE A 7 30.37 7.77 25.73
CA ILE A 7 31.38 7.00 26.46
C ILE A 7 31.78 7.64 27.81
N ASN A 8 31.34 8.87 28.09
CA ASN A 8 31.61 9.55 29.37
C ASN A 8 30.64 9.12 30.47
N HIS A 9 29.52 8.48 30.12
CA HIS A 9 28.56 7.95 31.08
C HIS A 9 28.89 6.49 31.45
N ASP A 10 29.03 6.16 32.72
CA ASP A 10 29.57 4.85 33.16
C ASP A 10 28.78 3.63 32.65
N VAL A 11 27.46 3.76 32.50
CA VAL A 11 26.59 2.68 31.95
C VAL A 11 26.85 2.43 30.46
N SER A 12 27.27 3.45 29.72
CA SER A 12 27.70 3.36 28.32
C SER A 12 29.12 2.79 28.23
N LYS A 13 30.05 3.38 29.00
CA LYS A 13 31.49 3.07 29.05
C LYS A 13 31.75 1.59 29.32
N ASN A 14 31.06 1.03 30.33
CA ASN A 14 31.21 -0.38 30.71
C ASN A 14 30.52 -1.37 29.75
N LYS A 15 29.82 -0.90 28.70
CA LYS A 15 29.02 -1.74 27.79
C LYS A 15 29.13 -1.34 26.31
N GLU A 16 30.13 -0.54 25.93
CA GLU A 16 30.23 0.07 24.59
C GLU A 16 30.18 -0.97 23.46
N SER A 17 30.98 -2.04 23.56
CA SER A 17 31.00 -3.14 22.58
C SER A 17 29.67 -3.88 22.45
N GLN A 18 28.90 -4.00 23.55
CA GLN A 18 27.55 -4.54 23.55
C GLN A 18 26.58 -3.59 22.82
N TRP A 19 26.68 -2.27 23.05
CA TRP A 19 25.84 -1.29 22.35
C TRP A 19 26.16 -1.19 20.85
N VAL A 20 27.43 -1.28 20.44
CA VAL A 20 27.84 -1.29 19.02
C VAL A 20 27.38 -2.56 18.31
N SER A 21 27.62 -3.75 18.88
CA SER A 21 27.28 -5.04 18.25
C SER A 21 25.77 -5.29 18.08
N LEU A 22 24.95 -4.58 18.85
CA LEU A 22 23.48 -4.65 18.84
C LEU A 22 22.84 -3.47 18.08
N CYS A 23 23.65 -2.52 17.59
CA CYS A 23 23.27 -1.41 16.73
C CYS A 23 22.60 -1.94 15.44
N GLY A 24 21.26 -1.93 15.38
CA GLY A 24 20.47 -2.42 14.25
C GLY A 24 19.94 -3.87 14.35
N LYS A 25 20.33 -4.64 15.37
CA LYS A 25 19.79 -6.00 15.63
C LYS A 25 18.59 -5.95 16.61
N HIS A 26 18.00 -7.09 16.98
CA HIS A 26 16.70 -7.22 17.69
C HIS A 26 16.61 -6.65 19.13
N LEU A 27 17.47 -5.74 19.58
CA LEU A 27 17.49 -5.20 20.95
C LEU A 27 16.35 -4.20 21.28
N TRP A 28 15.27 -4.21 20.50
CA TRP A 28 14.24 -3.17 20.45
C TRP A 28 12.82 -3.71 20.71
N PHE A 29 12.71 -4.88 21.36
CA PHE A 29 11.46 -5.63 21.45
C PHE A 29 10.63 -5.39 22.72
N SER A 30 11.26 -5.38 23.90
CA SER A 30 10.55 -5.42 25.21
C SER A 30 10.65 -4.12 26.02
N ASN A 31 10.89 -3.03 25.30
CA ASN A 31 10.91 -1.54 25.65
C ASN A 31 9.18 0.60 24.37
N ASP A 32 8.99 1.94 24.71
CA ASP A 32 8.36 3.06 23.97
C ASP A 32 9.24 4.34 24.07
N PRO A 33 9.09 5.36 23.19
CA PRO A 33 10.06 6.46 23.04
C PRO A 33 10.17 7.49 24.18
N HIS A 34 11.37 8.05 24.36
CA HIS A 34 11.57 9.33 25.07
C HIS A 34 10.86 10.47 24.32
N LYS A 35 10.12 11.32 25.05
CA LYS A 35 9.24 12.36 24.47
C LYS A 35 9.97 13.54 23.80
N SER A 36 11.25 13.74 24.06
CA SER A 36 12.08 14.78 23.41
C SER A 36 13.56 14.41 23.40
N ILE A 37 14.38 15.21 22.70
CA ILE A 37 15.83 15.01 22.62
C ILE A 37 16.51 15.37 23.96
N GLU A 38 16.01 16.34 24.73
CA GLU A 38 16.52 16.62 26.08
C GLU A 38 16.27 15.43 27.02
N ASN A 39 15.04 14.88 26.99
CA ASN A 39 14.67 13.69 27.77
C ASN A 39 15.48 12.44 27.40
N ALA A 40 16.04 12.39 26.18
CA ALA A 40 16.95 11.33 25.75
C ALA A 40 18.39 11.55 26.26
N LYS A 41 18.88 12.80 26.27
CA LYS A 41 20.19 13.15 26.85
C LYS A 41 20.25 12.87 28.35
N LEU A 42 19.15 13.14 29.06
CA LEU A 42 19.04 12.95 30.51
C LEU A 42 18.91 11.48 30.96
N SER A 43 18.73 10.51 30.04
CA SER A 43 18.45 9.12 30.42
C SER A 43 19.69 8.22 30.55
N GLY A 44 20.88 8.72 30.19
CA GLY A 44 22.13 7.97 30.31
C GLY A 44 22.27 6.78 29.34
N LYS A 45 21.43 6.72 28.29
CA LYS A 45 21.34 5.62 27.32
C LYS A 45 21.82 6.07 25.93
N PRO A 46 22.59 5.24 25.19
CA PRO A 46 23.17 5.62 23.89
C PRO A 46 22.14 5.82 22.77
N ILE A 47 22.49 6.62 21.76
CA ILE A 47 21.59 7.04 20.66
C ILE A 47 22.20 6.70 19.30
N CYS A 48 21.57 5.78 18.57
CA CYS A 48 21.99 5.46 17.21
C CYS A 48 21.65 6.60 16.24
N LYS A 49 22.64 7.31 15.67
CA LYS A 49 22.37 8.26 14.56
C LYS A 49 21.79 7.58 13.32
N THR A 50 22.23 6.35 13.01
CA THR A 50 21.87 5.62 11.79
C THR A 50 20.41 5.17 11.75
N CYS A 51 19.83 4.69 12.87
CA CYS A 51 18.42 4.28 12.94
C CYS A 51 17.55 5.16 13.86
N ARG A 52 18.11 6.24 14.42
CA ARG A 52 17.48 7.20 15.34
C ARG A 52 16.86 6.61 16.62
N LYS A 53 17.20 5.38 16.99
CA LYS A 53 16.74 4.73 18.23
C LYS A 53 17.66 5.05 19.41
N ILE A 54 17.04 5.40 20.54
CA ILE A 54 17.68 5.61 21.86
C ILE A 54 17.53 4.29 22.63
N ALA A 55 18.61 3.72 23.18
CA ALA A 55 18.55 2.41 23.84
C ALA A 55 17.47 2.35 24.93
N GLY A 56 16.85 1.17 25.11
CA GLY A 56 15.73 1.02 26.04
C GLY A 56 14.44 1.74 25.60
N ILE A 57 14.21 1.83 24.27
CA ILE A 57 12.89 1.98 23.68
C ILE A 57 12.35 0.59 23.35
N PRO A 58 11.36 0.12 24.10
CA PRO A 58 10.19 -1.25 23.47
C PRO A 58 9.70 -1.26 22.02
N MET A 59 8.90 -2.30 21.74
CA MET A 59 7.77 -2.14 20.84
C MET A 59 6.64 -1.47 21.61
N SER A 60 6.16 -0.34 21.09
CA SER A 60 4.78 0.10 21.31
C SER A 60 3.88 -1.12 21.17
N SER A 61 2.93 -1.33 22.09
CA SER A 61 1.96 -2.40 21.96
C SER A 61 1.42 -2.38 20.54
N ARG A 62 1.54 -3.51 19.79
CA ARG A 62 1.04 -3.58 18.41
C ARG A 62 -0.37 -3.03 18.47
N ARG A 63 -0.63 -1.83 17.91
CA ARG A 63 -1.98 -1.25 17.87
C ARG A 63 -2.85 -2.40 17.39
N LYS A 64 -3.74 -2.91 18.25
CA LYS A 64 -4.62 -4.03 17.87
C LYS A 64 -5.22 -3.57 16.55
N PRO A 65 -4.91 -4.23 15.41
CA PRO A 65 -5.26 -3.68 14.11
C PRO A 65 -6.75 -3.44 14.19
N GLU A 66 -7.19 -2.20 13.96
CA GLU A 66 -8.59 -1.83 14.14
C GLU A 66 -9.38 -2.74 13.21
N VAL A 67 -10.04 -3.74 13.81
CA VAL A 67 -10.75 -4.78 13.06
C VAL A 67 -12.07 -4.14 12.66
N GLU A 68 -11.98 -3.29 11.65
CA GLU A 68 -13.12 -2.89 10.82
C GLU A 68 -13.86 -4.17 10.46
N ALA A 69 -15.15 -4.23 10.82
CA ALA A 69 -15.96 -5.41 10.58
C ALA A 69 -15.91 -5.75 9.07
N PRO A 70 -15.62 -7.01 8.68
CA PRO A 70 -15.40 -7.33 7.28
C PRO A 70 -16.57 -6.90 6.41
N PHE A 71 -16.29 -6.05 5.41
CA PHE A 71 -17.30 -5.37 4.60
C PHE A 71 -17.19 -5.78 3.13
N LYS A 72 -18.32 -5.71 2.43
CA LYS A 72 -18.39 -6.04 1.01
C LYS A 72 -17.78 -4.94 0.15
N ILE A 73 -17.07 -5.36 -0.89
CA ILE A 73 -16.61 -4.51 -1.98
C ILE A 73 -16.90 -5.19 -3.32
N TYR A 74 -17.10 -4.39 -4.35
CA TYR A 74 -17.47 -4.81 -5.70
C TYR A 74 -16.40 -4.35 -6.67
N THR A 75 -15.71 -5.30 -7.31
CA THR A 75 -14.73 -5.01 -8.36
C THR A 75 -15.38 -5.20 -9.73
N VAL A 76 -15.28 -4.20 -10.58
CA VAL A 76 -15.92 -4.13 -11.90
C VAL A 76 -14.85 -4.09 -12.98
N GLY A 77 -14.95 -4.97 -13.98
CA GLY A 77 -14.03 -5.02 -15.12
C GLY A 77 -14.65 -5.73 -16.33
N ALA A 78 -14.50 -5.14 -17.51
CA ALA A 78 -15.13 -5.60 -18.76
C ALA A 78 -16.66 -5.83 -18.66
N GLY A 79 -17.35 -5.13 -17.75
CA GLY A 79 -18.78 -5.31 -17.48
C GLY A 79 -19.12 -6.42 -16.47
N GLU A 80 -18.15 -7.22 -16.03
CA GLU A 80 -18.32 -8.22 -14.98
C GLU A 80 -18.24 -7.56 -13.59
N ILE A 81 -19.03 -8.04 -12.63
CA ILE A 81 -18.98 -7.61 -11.22
C ILE A 81 -18.54 -8.79 -10.35
N LYS A 82 -17.46 -8.61 -9.58
CA LYS A 82 -16.92 -9.58 -8.63
C LYS A 82 -17.02 -9.03 -7.20
N GLU A 83 -17.88 -9.63 -6.38
CA GLU A 83 -17.94 -9.36 -4.94
C GLU A 83 -16.69 -9.92 -4.24
N ARG A 84 -16.14 -9.16 -3.28
CA ARG A 84 -15.04 -9.58 -2.40
C ARG A 84 -15.28 -9.03 -0.99
N ILE A 85 -14.64 -9.65 0.01
CA ILE A 85 -14.65 -9.18 1.39
C ILE A 85 -13.37 -8.40 1.69
N ALA A 86 -13.54 -7.11 1.99
CA ALA A 86 -12.51 -6.24 2.55
C ALA A 86 -12.49 -6.33 4.08
N ILE A 87 -11.32 -6.15 4.67
CA ILE A 87 -11.09 -6.07 6.12
C ILE A 87 -10.56 -4.71 6.57
N LYS A 88 -10.18 -3.83 5.63
CA LYS A 88 -9.77 -2.44 5.88
C LYS A 88 -9.73 -1.62 4.58
N GLU A 89 -10.09 -0.33 4.65
CA GLU A 89 -9.76 0.67 3.61
C GLU A 89 -8.42 1.36 3.91
N THR A 90 -7.60 1.61 2.87
CA THR A 90 -6.22 2.14 2.98
C THR A 90 -5.94 3.18 1.91
N ASP A 91 -4.82 3.90 2.03
CA ASP A 91 -4.39 4.94 1.07
C ASP A 91 -4.16 4.40 -0.36
N THR A 92 -4.06 3.08 -0.52
CA THR A 92 -3.93 2.38 -1.82
C THR A 92 -5.15 1.50 -2.14
N GLY A 93 -6.31 1.75 -1.54
CA GLY A 93 -7.54 0.98 -1.75
C GLY A 93 -7.81 -0.08 -0.68
N PHE A 94 -8.50 -1.16 -1.03
CA PHE A 94 -9.02 -2.12 -0.05
C PHE A 94 -8.09 -3.31 0.20
N ARG A 95 -7.82 -3.57 1.49
CA ARG A 95 -7.19 -4.83 1.92
C ARG A 95 -8.25 -5.90 2.11
N THR A 96 -8.12 -7.02 1.39
CA THR A 96 -8.98 -8.21 1.56
C THR A 96 -8.44 -9.18 2.59
N GLN A 97 -9.28 -10.11 3.04
CA GLN A 97 -8.94 -11.12 4.06
C GLN A 97 -7.76 -12.03 3.67
N GLY A 98 -7.57 -12.29 2.36
CA GLY A 98 -6.41 -13.04 1.84
C GLY A 98 -5.11 -12.23 1.76
N GLY A 99 -5.16 -10.90 1.89
CA GLY A 99 -3.98 -10.01 1.90
C GLY A 99 -3.49 -9.49 0.54
N ASP A 100 -3.89 -10.10 -0.57
CA ASP A 100 -3.22 -9.95 -1.88
C ASP A 100 -3.52 -8.68 -2.70
N LEU A 101 -4.44 -7.79 -2.27
CA LEU A 101 -4.74 -6.57 -3.04
C LEU A 101 -3.69 -5.46 -2.85
N GLN A 102 -2.50 -5.69 -3.42
CA GLN A 102 -1.48 -4.65 -3.63
C GLN A 102 -1.50 -4.15 -5.09
N TYR A 103 -2.58 -3.47 -5.46
CA TYR A 103 -2.63 -2.69 -6.70
C TYR A 103 -2.33 -1.22 -6.42
N LYS A 104 -1.64 -0.55 -7.35
CA LYS A 104 -1.52 0.92 -7.33
C LYS A 104 -2.89 1.50 -7.70
N ASN A 105 -3.72 1.84 -6.72
CA ASN A 105 -5.05 2.41 -6.99
C ASN A 105 -5.05 3.93 -6.87
N GLN A 106 -5.72 4.60 -7.81
CA GLN A 106 -6.16 5.98 -7.68
C GLN A 106 -7.47 5.99 -6.91
N ARG A 107 -7.60 6.83 -5.90
CA ARG A 107 -8.91 7.17 -5.35
C ARG A 107 -9.60 8.13 -6.33
N LEU A 108 -10.82 7.82 -6.73
CA LEU A 108 -11.65 8.70 -7.55
C LEU A 108 -12.66 9.47 -6.69
N ASP A 109 -13.20 8.83 -5.65
CA ASP A 109 -14.19 9.40 -4.73
C ASP A 109 -14.15 8.69 -3.36
N ALA A 110 -15.08 8.97 -2.45
CA ALA A 110 -15.30 8.16 -1.24
C ALA A 110 -15.66 6.71 -1.58
N GLY A 111 -14.85 5.75 -1.13
CA GLY A 111 -15.04 4.33 -1.39
C GLY A 111 -14.83 3.87 -2.84
N LEU A 112 -14.57 4.78 -3.79
CA LEU A 112 -14.39 4.48 -5.21
C LEU A 112 -12.92 4.58 -5.62
N TRP A 113 -12.39 3.47 -6.12
CA TRP A 113 -10.97 3.29 -6.44
C TRP A 113 -10.80 2.72 -7.85
N LYS A 114 -9.85 3.25 -8.63
CA LYS A 114 -9.49 2.77 -9.97
C LYS A 114 -8.04 2.27 -9.97
N ASN A 115 -7.79 1.14 -10.61
CA ASN A 115 -6.45 0.57 -10.70
C ASN A 115 -5.57 1.35 -11.71
N ILE A 116 -4.28 1.56 -11.39
CA ILE A 116 -3.27 2.27 -12.19
C ILE A 116 -2.13 1.31 -12.57
N GLY A 117 -2.27 0.58 -13.67
CA GLY A 117 -1.17 -0.16 -14.28
C GLY A 117 -1.63 -1.26 -15.22
N GLY A 118 -0.96 -1.39 -16.37
CA GLY A 118 -1.20 -2.45 -17.36
C GLY A 118 -2.67 -2.61 -17.78
N ASP A 119 -3.03 -3.84 -18.17
CA ASP A 119 -4.41 -4.21 -18.54
C ASP A 119 -5.40 -4.07 -17.38
N ALA A 120 -4.90 -4.14 -16.15
CA ALA A 120 -5.68 -3.94 -14.93
C ALA A 120 -6.25 -2.51 -14.82
N SER A 121 -5.77 -1.53 -15.60
CA SER A 121 -6.24 -0.13 -15.63
C SER A 121 -7.73 0.09 -15.93
N LYS A 122 -8.45 -0.94 -16.37
CA LYS A 122 -9.91 -0.98 -16.57
C LYS A 122 -10.69 -1.44 -15.32
N LEU A 123 -10.02 -1.92 -14.28
CA LEU A 123 -10.63 -2.36 -13.03
C LEU A 123 -10.96 -1.18 -12.12
N VAL A 124 -12.20 -1.16 -11.63
CA VAL A 124 -12.72 -0.18 -10.68
C VAL A 124 -13.34 -0.92 -9.50
N THR A 125 -13.02 -0.54 -8.27
CA THR A 125 -13.56 -1.13 -7.05
C THR A 125 -14.35 -0.10 -6.26
N THR A 126 -15.55 -0.48 -5.82
CA THR A 126 -16.44 0.35 -4.98
C THR A 126 -16.99 -0.45 -3.80
N ARG A 127 -17.51 0.25 -2.79
CA ARG A 127 -18.30 -0.33 -1.69
C ARG A 127 -19.78 -0.51 -2.06
N GLU A 128 -20.28 0.28 -3.02
CA GLU A 128 -21.71 0.39 -3.31
C GLU A 128 -22.15 -0.47 -4.51
N LEU A 129 -23.12 -1.37 -4.28
CA LEU A 129 -23.61 -2.31 -5.31
C LEU A 129 -24.27 -1.58 -6.50
N GLU A 130 -25.03 -0.52 -6.27
CA GLU A 130 -25.64 0.24 -7.38
C GLU A 130 -24.63 1.04 -8.18
N GLN A 131 -23.56 1.55 -7.54
CA GLN A 131 -22.45 2.16 -8.26
C GLN A 131 -21.72 1.10 -9.11
N ALA A 132 -21.50 -0.11 -8.58
CA ALA A 132 -20.93 -1.22 -9.33
C ALA A 132 -21.81 -1.65 -10.53
N ARG A 133 -23.13 -1.72 -10.34
CA ARG A 133 -24.12 -1.99 -11.41
C ARG A 133 -24.10 -0.91 -12.50
N SER A 134 -23.99 0.36 -12.11
CA SER A 134 -23.87 1.49 -13.04
C SER A 134 -22.56 1.42 -13.85
N LEU A 135 -21.42 1.21 -13.17
CA LEU A 135 -20.10 1.05 -13.79
C LEU A 135 -20.06 -0.15 -14.76
N ALA A 136 -20.66 -1.28 -14.39
CA ALA A 136 -20.74 -2.46 -15.25
C ALA A 136 -21.56 -2.18 -16.52
N LYS A 137 -22.75 -1.58 -16.39
CA LYS A 137 -23.58 -1.16 -17.54
C LYS A 137 -22.80 -0.22 -18.46
N HIS A 138 -22.12 0.79 -17.91
CA HIS A 138 -21.31 1.72 -18.70
C HIS A 138 -20.15 1.01 -19.43
N GLN A 139 -19.42 0.11 -18.77
CA GLN A 139 -18.37 -0.70 -19.43
C GLN A 139 -18.93 -1.59 -20.55
N ILE A 140 -20.13 -2.17 -20.38
CA ILE A 140 -20.81 -2.94 -21.44
C ILE A 140 -21.18 -2.05 -22.63
N THR A 141 -21.68 -0.83 -22.41
CA THR A 141 -21.95 0.13 -23.48
C THR A 141 -20.68 0.50 -24.24
N MET A 142 -19.60 0.86 -23.53
CA MET A 142 -18.30 1.18 -24.15
C MET A 142 -17.74 0.00 -24.96
N LEU A 143 -17.91 -1.24 -24.50
CA LEU A 143 -17.51 -2.44 -25.25
C LEU A 143 -18.38 -2.65 -26.51
N LYS A 144 -19.69 -2.41 -26.44
CA LYS A 144 -20.59 -2.48 -27.62
C LYS A 144 -20.22 -1.43 -28.67
N GLU A 145 -19.98 -0.18 -28.26
CA GLU A 145 -19.56 0.90 -29.15
C GLU A 145 -18.17 0.67 -29.79
N TYR A 146 -17.28 -0.01 -29.08
CA TYR A 146 -16.00 -0.44 -29.63
C TYR A 146 -16.19 -1.55 -30.68
N VAL A 147 -16.95 -2.60 -30.33
CA VAL A 147 -17.23 -3.73 -31.24
C VAL A 147 -17.97 -3.28 -32.49
N SER A 148 -18.92 -2.34 -32.41
CA SER A 148 -19.63 -1.82 -33.58
C SER A 148 -18.75 -1.06 -34.57
N LYS A 149 -17.60 -0.54 -34.12
CA LYS A 149 -16.61 0.19 -34.95
C LYS A 149 -15.51 -0.71 -35.50
N LEU A 150 -15.39 -1.97 -35.04
CA LEU A 150 -14.39 -2.91 -35.54
C LEU A 150 -14.50 -3.18 -37.06
N PRO A 151 -15.69 -3.37 -37.67
CA PRO A 151 -15.80 -3.62 -39.11
C PRO A 151 -15.22 -2.48 -39.96
N GLU A 152 -15.58 -1.24 -39.64
CA GLU A 152 -15.04 -0.04 -40.31
C GLU A 152 -13.51 0.06 -40.16
N LEU A 153 -13.00 -0.25 -38.96
CA LEU A 153 -11.57 -0.25 -38.68
C LEU A 153 -10.82 -1.33 -39.48
N ILE A 154 -11.39 -2.54 -39.56
CA ILE A 154 -10.84 -3.68 -40.32
C ILE A 154 -10.75 -3.31 -41.81
N THR A 155 -11.85 -2.88 -42.43
CA THR A 155 -11.86 -2.47 -43.84
C THR A 155 -10.94 -1.28 -44.12
N SER A 156 -10.79 -0.36 -43.16
CA SER A 156 -9.82 0.74 -43.24
C SER A 156 -8.36 0.28 -43.12
N LEU A 157 -8.08 -0.88 -42.52
CA LEU A 157 -6.75 -1.48 -42.44
C LEU A 157 -6.45 -2.33 -43.69
N GLU A 158 -7.40 -3.15 -44.14
CA GLU A 158 -7.34 -3.91 -45.40
C GLU A 158 -7.04 -2.98 -46.59
N THR A 159 -7.78 -1.87 -46.71
CA THR A 159 -7.60 -0.83 -47.76
C THR A 159 -6.29 -0.03 -47.63
N LYS A 160 -5.56 -0.18 -46.51
CA LYS A 160 -4.21 0.38 -46.34
C LYS A 160 -3.12 -0.66 -46.63
N LEU A 161 -3.36 -1.92 -46.28
CA LEU A 161 -2.42 -3.02 -46.49
C LEU A 161 -2.22 -3.32 -47.98
N SER A 162 -3.30 -3.33 -48.76
CA SER A 162 -3.29 -3.58 -50.21
C SER A 162 -2.54 -2.53 -51.05
N LYS A 163 -1.94 -1.51 -50.42
CA LYS A 163 -1.03 -0.53 -51.02
C LYS A 163 0.46 -0.90 -50.86
N TYR A 164 0.73 -2.06 -50.28
CA TYR A 164 2.06 -2.61 -49.99
C TYR A 164 2.15 -4.10 -50.36
N GLU A 165 1.19 -4.60 -51.15
CA GLU A 165 1.10 -5.99 -51.63
C GLU A 165 1.29 -6.07 -53.16
N ASP A 166 1.95 -5.05 -53.74
CA ASP A 166 2.48 -5.00 -55.13
C ASP A 166 3.86 -5.70 -55.21
#